data_AF-E2ZK53-F1
#
_entry.id   AF-E2ZK53-F1
#
_cell.length_a   1.000
_cell.length_b   1.000
_cell.length_c   1.000
_cell.angle_alpha   90.00
_cell.angle_beta   90.00
_cell.angle_gamma   90.00
#
_symmetry.space_group_name_H-M   'P 1'
#
loop_
_entity.id
_entity.type
_entity.pdbx_description
1 polymer ?
#
loop_
_entity_poly.entity_id
_entity_poly.type
_entity_poly.pdbx_seq_one_letter_code
_entity_poly.pdbx_strand_id
1 'polypeptide(L)'
;MFDWENLFLSCNHCNNIKNDKFTPILDCTKVAVDKKIAFRRHSEPFMPDKLEITALEDDVETRNTVALLNEVYYGSTAQKIEEAKIIRKQLSKELNAFEECVTDYNAADGEDKKDLELSIMMKLKWNAPFAAFKRWMIRDASDKFPELLKYCQ
;
A
#
# COMPACT_ATOMS: atom_id res chain seq x y z
N MET A 1 -2.30 22.20 -23.14
CA MET A 1 -1.44 21.20 -23.80
C MET A 1 -1.57 19.93 -22.97
N PHE A 2 -1.92 18.80 -23.58
CA PHE A 2 -2.11 17.54 -22.83
C PHE A 2 -0.76 16.96 -22.44
N ASP A 3 -0.55 16.71 -21.15
CA ASP A 3 0.65 16.09 -20.61
C ASP A 3 0.46 14.57 -20.55
N TRP A 4 1.05 13.88 -21.53
CA TRP A 4 0.95 12.43 -21.69
C TRP A 4 1.70 11.65 -20.60
N GLU A 5 2.63 12.28 -19.88
CA GLU A 5 3.37 11.60 -18.80
C GLU A 5 2.55 11.44 -17.51
N ASN A 6 1.35 12.02 -17.44
CA ASN A 6 0.50 12.00 -16.26
C ASN A 6 -0.77 11.13 -16.42
N LEU A 7 -0.83 10.32 -17.49
CA LEU A 7 -2.00 9.54 -17.87
C LEU A 7 -1.98 8.12 -17.25
N PHE A 8 -2.30 8.02 -15.97
CA PHE A 8 -2.48 6.74 -15.30
C PHE A 8 -3.93 6.28 -15.36
N LEU A 9 -4.17 5.05 -15.83
CA LEU A 9 -5.48 4.42 -15.72
C LEU A 9 -5.79 4.21 -14.23
N SER A 10 -6.72 5.00 -13.72
CA SER A 10 -7.14 4.98 -12.32
C SER A 10 -8.67 4.88 -12.24
N CYS A 11 -9.18 4.35 -11.12
CA CYS A 11 -10.62 4.30 -10.91
C CYS A 11 -11.19 5.73 -10.79
N ASN A 12 -12.49 5.89 -11.03
CA ASN A 12 -13.16 7.20 -10.98
C ASN A 12 -12.91 7.94 -9.65
N HIS A 13 -12.88 7.21 -8.53
CA HIS A 13 -12.58 7.78 -7.21
C HIS A 13 -11.19 8.44 -7.16
N CYS A 14 -10.14 7.69 -7.50
CA CYS A 14 -8.76 8.21 -7.50
C CYS A 14 -8.57 9.33 -8.52
N ASN A 15 -9.17 9.19 -9.72
CA ASN A 15 -9.05 10.19 -10.77
C ASN A 15 -9.70 11.53 -10.38
N ASN A 16 -10.87 11.50 -9.72
CA ASN A 16 -11.56 12.70 -9.22
C ASN A 16 -10.84 13.37 -8.04
N ILE A 17 -10.00 12.63 -7.31
CA ILE A 17 -9.18 13.18 -6.23
C ILE A 17 -7.93 13.85 -6.79
N LYS A 18 -7.20 13.17 -7.68
CA LYS A 18 -5.92 13.61 -8.23
C LYS A 18 -5.99 15.03 -8.79
N ASN A 19 -6.78 15.26 -9.85
CA ASN A 19 -6.83 16.55 -10.57
C ASN A 19 -5.43 17.20 -10.75
N ASP A 20 -5.34 18.49 -11.05
CA ASP A 20 -4.06 19.20 -11.17
C ASP A 20 -3.46 19.63 -9.81
N LYS A 21 -4.10 19.27 -8.69
CA LYS A 21 -3.75 19.77 -7.35
C LYS A 21 -2.43 19.22 -6.81
N PHE A 22 -2.07 18.01 -7.22
CA PHE A 22 -0.92 17.28 -6.69
C PHE A 22 0.22 17.15 -7.70
N THR A 23 0.13 17.78 -8.87
CA THR A 23 1.17 17.66 -9.90
C THR A 23 2.39 18.52 -9.52
N PRO A 24 3.62 17.97 -9.55
CA PRO A 24 4.00 16.61 -9.96
C PRO A 24 3.84 15.57 -8.85
N ILE A 25 3.53 14.33 -9.22
CA ILE A 25 3.52 13.13 -8.34
C ILE A 25 4.54 12.11 -8.85
N LEU A 26 4.87 11.13 -8.01
CA LEU A 26 5.77 10.03 -8.39
C LEU A 26 5.18 9.18 -9.52
N ASP A 27 5.99 8.94 -10.55
CA ASP A 27 5.67 8.02 -11.63
C ASP A 27 5.98 6.57 -11.20
N CYS A 28 4.92 5.82 -10.87
CA CYS A 28 5.03 4.43 -10.40
C CYS A 28 5.57 3.45 -11.46
N THR A 29 5.71 3.87 -12.72
CA THR A 29 6.37 3.06 -13.77
C THR A 29 7.88 3.28 -13.82
N LYS A 30 8.36 4.39 -13.27
CA LYS A 30 9.78 4.78 -13.27
C LYS A 30 10.43 4.53 -11.90
N VAL A 31 9.68 4.67 -10.81
CA VAL A 31 10.20 4.54 -9.44
C VAL A 31 9.39 3.55 -8.59
N ALA A 32 10.09 2.84 -7.71
CA ALA A 32 9.46 2.02 -6.67
C ALA A 32 8.93 2.95 -5.56
N VAL A 33 7.63 3.29 -5.62
CA VAL A 33 6.97 4.23 -4.70
C VAL A 33 7.13 3.82 -3.23
N ASP A 34 7.08 2.52 -2.95
CA ASP A 34 7.24 1.93 -1.62
C ASP A 34 8.67 1.97 -1.06
N LYS A 35 9.65 2.46 -1.84
CA LYS A 35 11.01 2.82 -1.36
C LYS A 35 11.12 4.30 -0.98
N LYS A 36 10.28 5.16 -1.56
CA LYS A 36 10.23 6.60 -1.28
C LYS A 36 9.19 6.97 -0.22
N ILE A 37 8.19 6.11 -0.02
CA ILE A 37 7.09 6.31 0.92
C ILE A 37 6.94 5.07 1.78
N ALA A 38 6.84 5.29 3.09
CA ALA A 38 6.48 4.26 4.06
C ALA A 38 4.97 4.13 4.20
N PHE A 39 4.47 2.89 4.18
CA PHE A 39 3.06 2.57 4.28
C PHE A 39 2.80 1.71 5.51
N ARG A 40 2.14 2.25 6.52
CA ARG A 40 1.84 1.54 7.77
C ARG A 40 0.36 1.55 8.08
N ARG A 41 -0.06 0.48 8.76
CA ARG A 41 -1.38 0.35 9.35
C ARG A 41 -1.22 0.16 10.85
N HIS A 42 -1.91 0.99 11.61
CA HIS A 42 -2.14 0.83 13.03
C HIS A 42 -3.54 0.27 13.23
N SER A 43 -3.61 -0.94 13.77
CA SER A 43 -4.86 -1.62 14.10
C SER A 43 -4.94 -1.80 15.60
N GLU A 44 -6.04 -1.36 16.19
CA GLU A 44 -6.32 -1.46 17.62
C GLU A 44 -7.66 -2.18 17.82
N PRO A 45 -7.80 -3.04 18.85
CA PRO A 45 -9.05 -3.72 19.12
C PRO A 45 -10.23 -2.74 19.24
N PHE A 46 -11.33 -3.06 18.54
CA PHE A 46 -12.58 -2.29 18.54
C PHE A 46 -12.50 -0.87 17.95
N MET A 47 -11.35 -0.48 17.39
CA MET A 47 -11.14 0.83 16.75
C MET A 47 -10.97 0.67 15.23
N PRO A 48 -11.36 1.68 14.44
CA PRO A 48 -11.10 1.66 13.01
C PRO A 48 -9.59 1.77 12.73
N ASP A 49 -9.10 1.02 11.74
CA ASP A 49 -7.70 1.09 11.31
C ASP A 49 -7.28 2.52 10.95
N LYS A 50 -6.11 2.92 11.44
CA LYS A 50 -5.44 4.16 11.06
C LYS A 50 -4.27 3.85 10.13
N LEU A 51 -4.24 4.49 8.98
CA LEU A 51 -3.16 4.41 8.02
C LEU A 51 -2.18 5.55 8.28
N GLU A 52 -0.89 5.23 8.19
CA GLU A 52 0.19 6.20 8.24
C GLU A 52 0.98 6.07 6.94
N ILE A 53 1.04 7.17 6.18
CA ILE A 53 1.71 7.25 4.90
C ILE A 53 2.74 8.37 5.02
N THR A 54 4.02 8.00 5.06
CA THR A 54 5.10 8.91 5.45
C THR A 54 6.15 8.98 4.35
N ALA A 55 6.51 10.20 3.95
CA ALA A 55 7.59 10.43 2.99
C ALA A 55 8.94 10.04 3.62
N LEU A 56 9.74 9.25 2.90
CA LEU A 56 11.12 8.94 3.29
C LEU A 56 12.14 9.89 2.64
N GLU A 57 11.71 10.57 1.58
CA GLU A 57 12.48 11.57 0.85
C GLU A 57 11.71 12.90 0.82
N ASP A 58 12.40 14.04 0.92
CA ASP A 58 11.78 15.38 0.98
C ASP A 58 11.61 16.04 -0.40
N ASP A 59 11.53 15.23 -1.46
CA ASP A 59 11.26 15.75 -2.79
C ASP A 59 9.78 16.14 -2.94
N VAL A 60 9.52 17.07 -3.87
CA VAL A 60 8.17 17.63 -4.09
C VAL A 60 7.20 16.56 -4.57
N GLU A 61 7.65 15.63 -5.42
CA GLU A 61 6.82 14.56 -5.98
C GLU A 61 6.38 13.58 -4.88
N THR A 62 7.29 13.19 -3.99
CA THR A 62 7.03 12.33 -2.84
C THR A 62 6.04 12.99 -1.89
N ARG A 63 6.24 14.27 -1.53
CA ARG A 63 5.30 14.99 -0.65
C ARG A 63 3.91 15.11 -1.25
N ASN A 64 3.83 15.45 -2.53
CA ASN A 64 2.56 15.53 -3.25
C ASN A 64 1.86 14.17 -3.34
N THR A 65 2.62 13.10 -3.58
CA THR A 65 2.09 11.73 -3.63
C THR A 65 1.56 11.30 -2.26
N VAL A 66 2.27 11.63 -1.17
CA VAL A 66 1.78 11.38 0.20
C VAL A 66 0.49 12.16 0.46
N ALA A 67 0.42 13.44 0.06
CA ALA A 67 -0.80 14.25 0.24
C ALA A 67 -1.98 13.69 -0.56
N LEU A 68 -1.74 13.27 -1.81
CA LEU A 68 -2.72 12.59 -2.65
C LEU A 68 -3.22 11.30 -2.00
N LEU A 69 -2.32 10.44 -1.55
CA LEU A 69 -2.67 9.17 -0.91
C LEU A 69 -3.50 9.38 0.37
N ASN A 70 -3.16 10.40 1.16
CA ASN A 70 -3.97 10.77 2.32
C ASN A 70 -5.38 11.19 1.90
N GLU A 71 -5.56 11.99 0.84
CA GLU A 71 -6.89 12.36 0.36
C GLU A 71 -7.65 11.13 -0.21
N VAL A 72 -6.96 10.18 -0.84
CA VAL A 72 -7.56 8.91 -1.32
C VAL A 72 -8.07 8.05 -0.16
N TYR A 73 -7.28 7.89 0.90
CA TYR A 73 -7.65 7.00 2.00
C TYR A 73 -8.52 7.64 3.08
N TYR A 74 -8.55 8.97 3.19
CA TYR A 74 -9.35 9.67 4.20
C TYR A 74 -10.45 10.56 3.65
N GLY A 75 -10.37 10.99 2.39
CA GLY A 75 -11.32 11.90 1.76
C GLY A 75 -11.20 13.34 2.26
N SER A 76 -11.62 14.29 1.42
CA SER A 76 -11.64 15.73 1.74
C SER A 76 -13.06 16.31 1.90
N THR A 77 -14.07 15.64 1.35
CA THR A 77 -15.49 16.02 1.41
C THR A 77 -16.31 14.89 1.99
N ALA A 78 -17.53 15.15 2.48
CA ALA A 78 -18.40 14.13 3.08
C ALA A 78 -18.59 12.89 2.18
N GLN A 79 -18.79 13.10 0.87
CA GLN A 79 -18.89 12.01 -0.10
C GLN A 79 -17.56 11.24 -0.23
N LYS A 80 -16.44 11.96 -0.42
CA LYS A 80 -15.12 11.32 -0.55
C LYS A 80 -14.71 10.55 0.70
N ILE A 81 -15.08 11.04 1.88
CA ILE A 81 -14.84 10.36 3.17
C ILE A 81 -15.56 9.00 3.17
N GLU A 82 -16.80 8.94 2.68
CA GLU A 82 -17.55 7.68 2.63
C GLU A 82 -16.97 6.70 1.60
N GLU A 83 -16.61 7.19 0.40
CA GLU A 83 -15.92 6.38 -0.61
C GLU A 83 -14.57 5.85 -0.08
N ALA A 84 -13.82 6.69 0.62
CA ALA A 84 -12.53 6.33 1.22
C ALA A 84 -12.67 5.26 2.32
N LYS A 85 -13.78 5.26 3.08
CA LYS A 85 -14.06 4.17 4.05
C LYS A 85 -14.19 2.81 3.36
N ILE A 86 -14.78 2.76 2.16
CA ILE A 86 -14.92 1.51 1.40
C ILE A 86 -13.53 0.97 1.05
N ILE A 87 -12.65 1.82 0.54
CA ILE A 87 -11.27 1.45 0.18
C ILE A 87 -10.50 1.01 1.44
N ARG A 88 -10.60 1.76 2.54
CA ARG A 88 -9.96 1.37 3.81
C ARG A 88 -10.47 0.03 4.33
N LYS A 89 -11.77 -0.26 4.23
CA LYS A 89 -12.33 -1.55 4.61
C LYS A 89 -11.79 -2.71 3.76
N GLN A 90 -11.62 -2.49 2.45
CA GLN A 90 -11.00 -3.48 1.55
C GLN A 90 -9.53 -3.70 1.90
N LEU A 91 -8.79 -2.62 2.16
CA LEU A 91 -7.40 -2.67 2.60
C LEU A 91 -7.26 -3.46 3.91
N SER A 92 -8.07 -3.15 4.93
CA SER A 92 -8.06 -3.87 6.21
C SER A 92 -8.28 -5.36 6.03
N LYS A 93 -9.26 -5.75 5.20
CA LYS A 93 -9.53 -7.16 4.90
C LYS A 93 -8.34 -7.83 4.23
N GLU A 94 -7.72 -7.17 3.26
CA GLU A 94 -6.57 -7.71 2.52
C GLU A 94 -5.33 -7.84 3.41
N LEU A 95 -5.08 -6.86 4.29
CA LEU A 95 -3.95 -6.90 5.22
C LEU A 95 -4.15 -7.96 6.32
N ASN A 96 -5.36 -8.13 6.84
CA ASN A 96 -5.65 -9.22 7.79
C ASN A 96 -5.42 -10.60 7.16
N ALA A 97 -5.91 -10.81 5.94
CA ALA A 97 -5.69 -12.08 5.23
C ALA A 97 -4.19 -12.31 4.89
N PHE A 98 -3.42 -11.25 4.69
CA PHE A 98 -1.98 -11.36 4.51
C PHE A 98 -1.26 -11.67 5.84
N GLU A 99 -1.64 -11.02 6.92
CA GLU A 99 -1.11 -11.26 8.26
C GLU A 99 -1.34 -12.71 8.72
N GLU A 100 -2.53 -13.25 8.48
CA GLU A 100 -2.86 -14.65 8.71
C GLU A 100 -1.96 -15.58 7.89
N CYS A 101 -1.80 -15.31 6.58
CA CYS A 101 -0.91 -16.09 5.71
C CYS A 101 0.56 -16.10 6.19
N VAL A 102 1.06 -14.98 6.71
CA VAL A 102 2.43 -14.88 7.26
C VAL A 102 2.53 -15.58 8.61
N THR A 103 1.47 -15.53 9.42
CA THR A 103 1.40 -16.24 10.70
C THR A 103 1.39 -17.75 10.50
N ASP A 104 0.60 -18.23 9.54
CA ASP A 104 0.56 -19.63 9.14
C ASP A 104 1.91 -20.07 8.58
N TYR A 105 2.55 -19.24 7.75
CA TYR A 105 3.90 -19.53 7.23
C TYR A 105 4.92 -19.72 8.36
N ASN A 106 4.84 -18.89 9.40
CA ASN A 106 5.71 -18.98 10.55
C ASN A 106 5.48 -20.27 11.37
N ALA A 107 4.23 -20.73 11.46
CA ALA A 107 3.85 -21.95 12.19
C ALA A 107 4.02 -23.24 11.37
N ALA A 108 4.08 -23.14 10.04
CA ALA A 108 4.17 -24.27 9.14
C ALA A 108 5.61 -24.76 8.93
N ASP A 109 5.72 -26.03 8.54
CA ASP A 109 6.96 -26.72 8.18
C ASP A 109 6.76 -27.57 6.90
N GLY A 110 7.86 -28.06 6.32
CA GLY A 110 7.80 -29.00 5.20
C GLY A 110 7.22 -28.42 3.91
N GLU A 111 6.23 -29.09 3.35
CA GLU A 111 5.57 -28.73 2.08
C GLU A 111 4.63 -27.52 2.26
N ASP A 112 3.83 -27.51 3.33
CA ASP A 112 2.90 -26.42 3.64
C ASP A 112 3.61 -25.06 3.74
N LYS A 113 4.81 -25.04 4.34
CA LYS A 113 5.62 -23.82 4.44
C LYS A 113 6.02 -23.27 3.07
N LYS A 114 6.34 -24.15 2.12
CA LYS A 114 6.73 -23.74 0.74
C LYS A 114 5.53 -23.18 -0.01
N ASP A 115 4.36 -23.80 0.15
CA ASP A 115 3.12 -23.31 -0.47
C ASP A 115 2.72 -21.94 0.08
N LEU A 116 2.86 -21.74 1.38
CA LEU A 116 2.64 -20.45 2.03
C LEU A 116 3.67 -19.40 1.58
N GLU A 117 4.95 -19.76 1.41
CA GLU A 117 5.97 -18.86 0.85
C GLU A 117 5.60 -18.40 -0.57
N LEU A 118 5.11 -19.32 -1.41
CA LEU A 118 4.62 -18.99 -2.76
C LEU A 118 3.40 -18.06 -2.70
N SER A 119 2.45 -18.32 -1.79
CA SER A 119 1.29 -17.44 -1.58
C SER A 119 1.70 -16.03 -1.16
N ILE A 120 2.64 -15.90 -0.20
CA ILE A 120 3.21 -14.63 0.24
C ILE A 120 3.88 -13.91 -0.93
N MET A 121 4.73 -14.60 -1.69
CA MET A 121 5.39 -14.04 -2.88
C MET A 121 4.35 -13.47 -3.86
N MET A 122 3.28 -14.21 -4.16
CA MET A 122 2.23 -13.75 -5.08
C MET A 122 1.51 -12.51 -4.53
N LYS A 123 1.27 -12.43 -3.23
CA LYS A 123 0.62 -11.29 -2.56
C LYS A 123 1.50 -10.05 -2.47
N LEU A 124 2.82 -10.18 -2.62
CA LEU A 124 3.81 -9.09 -2.60
C LEU A 124 4.19 -8.56 -3.99
N LYS A 125 3.69 -9.18 -5.08
CA LYS A 125 3.90 -8.69 -6.45
C LYS A 125 3.33 -7.29 -6.63
N TRP A 126 3.95 -6.50 -7.51
CA TRP A 126 3.58 -5.11 -7.77
C TRP A 126 2.13 -4.92 -8.23
N ASN A 127 1.55 -5.92 -8.88
CA ASN A 127 0.16 -5.93 -9.36
C ASN A 127 -0.84 -6.50 -8.35
N ALA A 128 -0.37 -6.97 -7.19
CA ALA A 128 -1.26 -7.45 -6.14
C ALA A 128 -1.92 -6.27 -5.41
N PRO A 129 -3.19 -6.41 -4.98
CA PRO A 129 -3.88 -5.38 -4.22
C PRO A 129 -3.10 -4.98 -2.97
N PHE A 130 -2.93 -3.67 -2.76
CA PHE A 130 -2.29 -3.08 -1.58
C PHE A 130 -0.87 -3.62 -1.31
N ALA A 131 -0.12 -4.01 -2.36
CA ALA A 131 1.22 -4.58 -2.24
C ALA A 131 2.18 -3.69 -1.44
N ALA A 132 2.11 -2.36 -1.59
CA ALA A 132 2.96 -1.42 -0.85
C ALA A 132 2.82 -1.58 0.68
N PHE A 133 1.60 -1.68 1.21
CA PHE A 133 1.36 -1.91 2.64
C PHE A 133 1.89 -3.28 3.09
N LYS A 134 1.62 -4.34 2.32
CA LYS A 134 2.10 -5.69 2.65
C LYS A 134 3.61 -5.79 2.69
N ARG A 135 4.30 -5.17 1.73
CA ARG A 135 5.76 -5.11 1.69
C ARG A 135 6.31 -4.39 2.91
N TRP A 136 5.67 -3.29 3.35
CA TRP A 136 6.07 -2.59 4.56
C TRP A 136 5.84 -3.41 5.84
N MET A 137 4.78 -4.23 5.92
CA MET A 137 4.63 -5.19 7.03
C MET A 137 5.82 -6.16 7.12
N ILE A 138 6.32 -6.65 5.98
CA ILE A 138 7.51 -7.52 5.95
C ILE A 138 8.79 -6.74 6.27
N ARG A 139 8.94 -5.48 5.80
CA ARG A 139 10.09 -4.63 6.13
C ARG A 139 10.17 -4.32 7.63
N ASP A 140 9.06 -3.93 8.23
CA ASP A 140 8.98 -3.64 9.67
C ASP A 140 9.17 -4.93 10.51
N ALA A 141 8.87 -6.11 9.94
CA ALA A 141 9.13 -7.42 10.54
C ALA A 141 10.42 -8.09 10.03
N SER A 142 11.36 -7.33 9.48
CA SER A 142 12.60 -7.87 8.86
C SER A 142 13.46 -8.68 9.82
N ASP A 143 13.44 -8.37 11.12
CA ASP A 143 14.16 -9.15 12.14
C ASP A 143 13.57 -10.56 12.32
N LYS A 144 12.29 -10.75 12.00
CA LYS A 144 11.58 -12.04 12.13
C LYS A 144 11.58 -12.83 10.84
N PHE A 145 11.45 -12.15 9.70
CA PHE A 145 11.29 -12.78 8.38
C PHE A 145 12.28 -12.23 7.34
N PRO A 146 13.60 -12.27 7.60
CA PRO A 146 14.59 -11.71 6.67
C PRO A 146 14.55 -12.40 5.28
N GLU A 147 14.16 -13.67 5.22
CA GLU A 147 14.03 -14.45 3.98
C GLU A 147 12.91 -13.96 3.06
N LEU A 148 11.86 -13.31 3.60
CA LEU A 148 10.75 -12.78 2.81
C LEU A 148 11.06 -11.43 2.16
N LEU A 149 12.12 -10.73 2.60
CA LEU A 149 12.54 -9.43 2.04
C LEU A 149 12.90 -9.50 0.56
N LYS A 150 13.37 -10.67 0.08
CA LYS A 150 13.69 -10.90 -1.34
C LYS A 150 12.50 -10.67 -2.28
N TYR A 151 11.27 -10.76 -1.75
CA TYR A 151 10.03 -10.52 -2.50
C TYR A 151 9.54 -9.06 -2.45
N CYS A 152 10.17 -8.20 -1.65
CA CYS A 152 9.82 -6.79 -1.48
C CYS A 152 10.65 -5.89 -2.42
N GLN A 153 10.70 -6.22 -3.72
CA GLN A 153 11.47 -5.47 -4.72
C GLN A 153 10.65 -4.44 -5.50
#